data_AF-A0A1S1DJE0-F1
#
_entry.id   AF-A0A1S1DJE0-F1
#
_cell.length_a   1.000
_cell.length_b   1.000
_cell.length_c   1.000
_cell.angle_alpha   90.00
_cell.angle_beta   90.00
_cell.angle_gamma   90.00
#
_symmetry.space_group_name_H-M   'P 1'
#
loop_
_entity.id
_entity.type
_entity.pdbx_description
1 polymer ?
#
loop_
_entity_poly.entity_id
_entity_poly.type
_entity_poly.pdbx_seq_one_letter_code
_entity_poly.pdbx_strand_id
1 'polypeptide(L)'
;MLKNLLRREHQDVDDVQDQPVQVPEKEPVKKGLGALFGQKKPRGESEGTPLDPPVGGTAASRFLTYGIMGCAYGSVCLALFMACTAMGAASEAQESAQASRPEAVSELNITDTSAEAKAVGYVQAWLEATNTEHATLDTYVTVPVNSQAPTEARGLRAAGFTKSGDLVTVRVTGDVKTTVASAVQGEEPKSMWVQRWWQVVLRTDTSSGTLSVVGLPAPIAAPGAVAADTTFEYPKQVGDPAARAAVQEFLTAYLAGSGEVSRYTAPGSTIAAVSPAPYSKVLVQSLNATDEMSAKTAGKDGTEVQVLVTVQLDQGASSQTSTYFLTMASRAGRWEVKSIDATPKIS
;
A
#
# COMPACT_ATOMS: atom_id res chain seq x y z
N MET A 1 -33.79 48.18 -46.20
CA MET A 1 -34.28 47.43 -47.38
C MET A 1 -33.98 45.95 -47.15
N LEU A 2 -35.03 45.12 -47.25
CA LEU A 2 -35.13 43.63 -47.42
C LEU A 2 -34.34 42.75 -46.44
N LYS A 3 -34.92 41.99 -45.50
CA LYS A 3 -35.97 40.92 -45.52
C LYS A 3 -35.58 39.64 -46.30
N ASN A 4 -35.37 38.57 -45.51
CA ASN A 4 -35.94 37.21 -45.58
C ASN A 4 -35.89 36.37 -46.87
N LEU A 5 -36.01 35.05 -46.63
CA LEU A 5 -36.50 33.93 -47.47
C LEU A 5 -35.36 33.00 -47.94
N LEU A 6 -35.38 31.65 -47.84
CA LEU A 6 -36.35 30.58 -47.53
C LEU A 6 -35.47 29.31 -47.27
N ARG A 7 -35.66 28.43 -46.28
CA ARG A 7 -36.72 27.40 -46.05
C ARG A 7 -37.00 26.46 -47.24
N ARG A 8 -36.67 25.17 -47.08
CA ARG A 8 -37.37 23.93 -47.51
C ARG A 8 -36.64 22.74 -46.82
N GLU A 9 -37.21 21.93 -45.92
CA GLU A 9 -38.31 20.92 -46.08
C GLU A 9 -37.93 19.88 -47.14
N HIS A 10 -38.08 18.56 -47.03
CA HIS A 10 -38.65 17.57 -46.08
C HIS A 10 -38.33 16.23 -46.77
N GLN A 11 -38.02 15.14 -46.07
CA GLN A 11 -38.36 13.81 -46.60
C GLN A 11 -38.47 12.77 -45.49
N ASP A 12 -39.73 12.41 -45.19
CA ASP A 12 -40.14 11.19 -44.53
C ASP A 12 -39.97 10.00 -45.48
N VAL A 13 -39.67 8.82 -44.92
CA VAL A 13 -40.11 7.54 -45.47
C VAL A 13 -40.56 6.66 -44.30
N ASP A 14 -41.81 6.22 -44.40
CA ASP A 14 -42.58 5.41 -43.46
C ASP A 14 -42.14 3.93 -43.36
N ASP A 15 -42.42 3.38 -42.18
CA ASP A 15 -42.94 2.04 -41.83
C ASP A 15 -42.47 0.76 -42.54
N VAL A 16 -41.89 -0.15 -41.76
CA VAL A 16 -42.32 -1.57 -41.68
C VAL A 16 -42.19 -2.07 -40.23
N GLN A 17 -43.31 -2.52 -39.67
CA GLN A 17 -43.46 -3.25 -38.40
C GLN A 17 -43.04 -4.72 -38.55
N ASP A 18 -42.36 -5.30 -37.55
CA ASP A 18 -42.70 -6.61 -36.96
C ASP A 18 -41.92 -6.85 -35.65
N GLN A 19 -42.65 -7.34 -34.63
CA GLN A 19 -42.19 -7.55 -33.24
C GLN A 19 -41.48 -8.93 -33.02
N PRO A 20 -41.23 -9.40 -31.78
CA PRO A 20 -39.94 -9.32 -31.10
C PRO A 20 -39.28 -10.69 -30.87
N VAL A 21 -37.95 -10.77 -30.91
CA VAL A 21 -37.22 -11.99 -30.51
C VAL A 21 -36.68 -11.81 -29.09
N GLN A 22 -37.21 -12.63 -28.19
CA GLN A 22 -36.77 -12.83 -26.82
C GLN A 22 -35.37 -13.45 -26.77
N VAL A 23 -34.47 -12.90 -25.95
CA VAL A 23 -33.35 -13.66 -25.34
C VAL A 23 -33.16 -13.11 -23.91
N PRO A 24 -33.12 -13.97 -22.87
CA PRO A 24 -33.36 -13.54 -21.50
C PRO A 24 -32.11 -13.02 -20.78
N GLU A 25 -32.36 -12.00 -19.98
CA GLU A 25 -31.57 -11.43 -18.90
C GLU A 25 -31.34 -12.46 -17.78
N LYS A 26 -30.09 -12.59 -17.31
CA LYS A 26 -29.73 -13.36 -16.11
C LYS A 26 -29.04 -12.44 -15.11
N GLU A 27 -29.80 -11.99 -14.11
CA GLU A 27 -29.27 -11.57 -12.82
C GLU A 27 -29.26 -12.74 -11.80
N PRO A 28 -28.34 -12.72 -10.82
CA PRO A 28 -28.07 -13.86 -9.94
C PRO A 28 -29.00 -13.94 -8.72
N VAL A 29 -29.57 -15.12 -8.50
CA VAL A 29 -30.42 -15.44 -7.35
C VAL A 29 -29.57 -15.81 -6.12
N LYS A 30 -29.74 -15.04 -5.03
CA LYS A 30 -29.40 -15.41 -3.65
C LYS A 30 -30.28 -16.59 -3.18
N LYS A 31 -29.66 -17.66 -2.69
CA LYS A 31 -30.20 -18.68 -1.75
C LYS A 31 -28.97 -19.45 -1.25
N GLY A 32 -28.62 -19.50 0.03
CA GLY A 32 -29.47 -19.80 1.17
C GLY A 32 -28.93 -21.11 1.75
N LEU A 33 -27.90 -21.00 2.60
CA LEU A 33 -27.33 -22.09 3.40
C LEU A 33 -28.42 -22.64 4.31
N GLY A 34 -28.94 -23.82 3.97
CA GLY A 34 -30.00 -24.44 4.74
C GLY A 34 -30.30 -25.85 4.26
N ALA A 35 -29.45 -26.82 4.64
CA ALA A 35 -29.82 -28.22 4.81
C ALA A 35 -28.59 -29.02 5.26
N LEU A 36 -28.29 -29.08 6.56
CA LEU A 36 -27.48 -30.13 7.16
C LEU A 36 -27.52 -30.05 8.71
N PHE A 37 -28.71 -29.95 9.31
CA PHE A 37 -28.85 -30.19 10.75
C PHE A 37 -30.17 -30.92 11.03
N GLY A 38 -30.04 -32.21 11.34
CA GLY A 38 -31.12 -33.08 11.81
C GLY A 38 -31.48 -32.77 13.25
N GLN A 39 -32.79 -32.83 13.51
CA GLN A 39 -33.44 -32.54 14.78
C GLN A 39 -33.13 -33.55 15.89
N LYS A 40 -33.01 -33.05 17.13
CA LYS A 40 -33.54 -33.74 18.34
C LYS A 40 -33.72 -32.75 19.50
N LYS A 41 -34.90 -32.78 20.12
CA LYS A 41 -35.31 -32.18 21.42
C LYS A 41 -36.03 -33.31 22.21
N PRO A 42 -36.32 -33.22 23.54
CA PRO A 42 -36.06 -32.10 24.44
C PRO A 42 -35.56 -32.38 25.87
N ARG A 43 -34.90 -31.33 26.41
CA ARG A 43 -35.00 -30.67 27.74
C ARG A 43 -35.38 -31.52 28.98
N GLY A 44 -34.45 -31.56 29.94
CA GLY A 44 -34.70 -31.73 31.38
C GLY A 44 -33.83 -30.73 32.15
N GLU A 45 -34.37 -30.16 33.21
CA GLU A 45 -33.95 -28.95 33.93
C GLU A 45 -33.67 -29.32 35.40
N SER A 46 -32.54 -28.88 35.99
CA SER A 46 -32.33 -28.70 37.45
C SER A 46 -30.96 -28.01 37.67
N GLU A 47 -30.87 -26.74 38.04
CA GLU A 47 -30.97 -26.15 39.39
C GLU A 47 -29.68 -26.32 40.24
N GLY A 48 -29.11 -25.19 40.70
CA GLY A 48 -27.96 -25.11 41.64
C GLY A 48 -28.36 -25.58 43.05
N THR A 49 -27.52 -25.70 44.08
CA THR A 49 -26.38 -24.87 44.57
C THR A 49 -25.64 -25.70 45.68
N PRO A 50 -24.79 -25.18 46.61
CA PRO A 50 -23.47 -25.79 46.89
C PRO A 50 -23.23 -26.25 48.36
N LEU A 51 -22.03 -26.82 48.61
CA LEU A 51 -21.20 -26.82 49.84
C LEU A 51 -21.83 -27.15 51.21
N ASP A 52 -21.53 -28.34 51.74
CA ASP A 52 -20.67 -28.59 52.93
C ASP A 52 -20.95 -29.99 53.55
N PRO A 53 -19.93 -30.81 53.87
CA PRO A 53 -20.05 -31.93 54.81
C PRO A 53 -19.48 -31.50 56.17
N PRO A 54 -20.00 -31.99 57.32
CA PRO A 54 -19.59 -33.34 57.75
C PRO A 54 -20.61 -34.02 58.67
N VAL A 55 -20.40 -35.29 59.03
CA VAL A 55 -20.48 -35.82 60.42
C VAL A 55 -20.32 -37.35 60.36
N GLY A 56 -19.33 -37.85 61.10
CA GLY A 56 -19.45 -39.15 61.78
C GLY A 56 -19.10 -40.40 60.97
N GLY A 57 -17.81 -40.61 60.70
CA GLY A 57 -17.31 -41.94 60.33
C GLY A 57 -16.98 -42.77 61.59
N THR A 58 -17.51 -43.99 61.68
CA THR A 58 -17.05 -45.01 62.64
C THR A 58 -16.00 -45.90 61.97
N ALA A 59 -14.77 -45.78 62.48
CA ALA A 59 -13.56 -46.62 62.51
C ALA A 59 -13.23 -47.74 61.49
N ALA A 60 -14.12 -48.21 60.61
CA ALA A 60 -13.91 -49.46 59.86
C ALA A 60 -13.46 -49.33 58.39
N SER A 61 -13.29 -48.12 57.83
CA SER A 61 -12.78 -47.96 56.44
C SER A 61 -11.43 -47.25 56.32
N ARG A 62 -10.75 -46.97 57.45
CA ARG A 62 -9.56 -46.09 57.49
C ARG A 62 -8.23 -46.74 57.07
N PHE A 63 -8.19 -48.00 56.63
CA PHE A 63 -6.95 -48.64 56.15
C PHE A 63 -6.90 -48.92 54.64
N LEU A 64 -8.03 -48.78 53.92
CA LEU A 64 -8.06 -48.94 52.46
C LEU A 64 -7.91 -47.60 51.70
N THR A 65 -8.09 -46.46 52.37
CA THR A 65 -8.00 -45.13 51.75
C THR A 65 -6.57 -44.53 51.77
N TYR A 66 -5.71 -44.89 52.73
CA TYR A 66 -4.35 -44.31 52.81
C TYR A 66 -3.30 -44.98 51.90
N GLY A 67 -3.59 -46.15 51.32
CA GLY A 67 -2.70 -46.80 50.34
C GLY A 67 -2.71 -46.12 48.96
N ILE A 68 -3.83 -45.52 48.56
CA ILE A 68 -3.99 -44.87 47.24
C ILE A 68 -3.53 -43.39 47.30
N MET A 69 -3.56 -42.77 48.49
CA MET A 69 -3.03 -41.41 48.69
C MET A 69 -1.50 -41.33 48.75
N GLY A 70 -0.75 -42.41 48.95
CA GLY A 70 0.73 -42.34 48.92
C GLY A 70 1.28 -42.14 47.50
N CYS A 71 0.70 -42.80 46.51
CA CYS A 71 1.19 -42.79 45.14
C CYS A 71 0.78 -41.53 44.35
N ALA A 72 -0.32 -40.88 44.73
CA ALA A 72 -0.76 -39.64 44.10
C ALA A 72 0.08 -38.41 44.51
N TYR A 73 0.59 -38.38 45.75
CA TYR A 73 1.41 -37.25 46.22
C TYR A 73 2.89 -37.38 45.80
N GLY A 74 3.40 -38.60 45.61
CA GLY A 74 4.75 -38.82 45.10
C GLY A 74 4.95 -38.31 43.66
N SER A 75 3.96 -38.50 42.78
CA SER A 75 4.01 -38.02 41.40
C SER A 75 3.82 -36.50 41.29
N VAL A 76 3.00 -35.91 42.17
CA VAL A 76 2.80 -34.45 42.23
C VAL A 76 4.04 -33.73 42.80
N CYS A 77 4.73 -34.30 43.79
CA CYS A 77 5.97 -33.73 44.32
C CYS A 77 7.14 -33.81 43.33
N LEU A 78 7.25 -34.87 42.52
CA LEU A 78 8.28 -34.99 41.49
C LEU A 78 8.02 -34.04 40.30
N ALA A 79 6.75 -33.81 39.95
CA ALA A 79 6.36 -32.82 38.94
C ALA A 79 6.57 -31.37 39.42
N LEU A 80 6.33 -31.07 40.71
CA LEU A 80 6.61 -29.75 41.30
C LEU A 80 8.11 -29.47 41.43
N PHE A 81 8.94 -30.48 41.68
CA PHE A 81 10.40 -30.31 41.68
C PHE A 81 10.99 -30.11 40.28
N MET A 82 10.46 -30.78 39.24
CA MET A 82 10.86 -30.50 37.85
C MET A 82 10.33 -29.17 37.30
N ALA A 83 9.24 -28.63 37.87
CA ALA A 83 8.75 -27.29 37.52
C ALA A 83 9.63 -26.16 38.10
N CYS A 84 10.28 -26.38 39.26
CA CYS A 84 11.17 -25.37 39.86
C CYS A 84 12.51 -25.22 39.10
N THR A 85 12.98 -26.24 38.37
CA THR A 85 14.18 -26.11 37.51
C THR A 85 13.90 -25.39 36.19
N ALA A 86 12.64 -25.28 35.77
CA ALA A 86 12.25 -24.51 34.58
C ALA A 86 12.14 -22.99 34.85
N MET A 87 12.00 -22.59 36.13
CA MET A 87 11.93 -21.17 36.51
C MET A 87 13.31 -20.51 36.62
N GLY A 88 14.39 -21.29 36.74
CA GLY A 88 15.77 -20.78 36.73
C GLY A 88 16.25 -20.38 35.33
N ALA A 89 15.94 -21.17 34.30
CA ALA A 89 16.27 -20.85 32.91
C ALA A 89 15.40 -19.73 32.31
N ALA A 90 14.19 -19.49 32.87
CA ALA A 90 13.35 -18.36 32.49
C ALA A 90 13.88 -17.02 33.04
N SER A 91 14.54 -17.04 34.20
CA SER A 91 15.17 -15.84 34.78
C SER A 91 16.39 -15.40 33.97
N GLU A 92 17.25 -16.34 33.55
CA GLU A 92 18.43 -16.04 32.72
C GLU A 92 18.05 -15.63 31.29
N ALA A 93 16.96 -16.19 30.74
CA ALA A 93 16.39 -15.76 29.47
C ALA A 93 15.77 -14.35 29.54
N GLN A 94 15.21 -13.95 30.69
CA GLN A 94 14.64 -12.62 30.88
C GLN A 94 15.72 -11.56 31.15
N GLU A 95 16.82 -11.94 31.81
CA GLU A 95 17.98 -11.07 32.03
C GLU A 95 18.78 -10.82 30.75
N SER A 96 18.90 -11.83 29.87
CA SER A 96 19.48 -11.67 28.53
C SER A 96 18.54 -10.97 27.53
N ALA A 97 17.22 -11.05 27.71
CA ALA A 97 16.24 -10.26 26.95
C ALA A 97 16.21 -8.79 27.40
N GLN A 98 16.48 -8.49 28.68
CA GLN A 98 16.51 -7.12 29.20
C GLN A 98 17.84 -6.41 28.92
N ALA A 99 18.93 -7.16 28.72
CA ALA A 99 20.19 -6.66 28.14
C ALA A 99 20.08 -6.31 26.64
N SER A 100 18.99 -6.73 25.99
CA SER A 100 18.67 -6.41 24.59
C SER A 100 17.49 -5.44 24.47
N ARG A 101 17.13 -4.71 25.54
CA ARG A 101 16.25 -3.54 25.39
C ARG A 101 16.97 -2.64 24.39
N PRO A 102 16.40 -2.36 23.19
CA PRO A 102 17.00 -1.35 22.35
C PRO A 102 17.10 -0.10 23.22
N GLU A 103 18.31 0.41 23.41
CA GLU A 103 18.47 1.80 23.83
C GLU A 103 17.54 2.58 22.91
N ALA A 104 16.57 3.28 23.49
CA ALA A 104 15.80 4.22 22.71
C ALA A 104 16.84 5.09 22.01
N VAL A 105 16.87 5.05 20.68
CA VAL A 105 17.80 5.83 19.88
C VAL A 105 17.51 7.29 20.22
N SER A 106 18.24 7.85 21.19
CA SER A 106 18.05 9.22 21.66
C SER A 106 18.62 10.25 20.68
N GLU A 107 19.20 9.79 19.58
CA GLU A 107 19.56 10.62 18.44
C GLU A 107 18.80 10.14 17.21
N LEU A 108 17.50 10.46 17.16
CA LEU A 108 16.85 10.55 15.88
C LEU A 108 17.55 11.68 15.12
N ASN A 109 18.45 11.32 14.21
CA ASN A 109 18.80 12.20 13.10
C ASN A 109 17.47 12.50 12.39
N ILE A 110 16.86 13.63 12.73
CA ILE A 110 15.62 14.12 12.15
C ILE A 110 15.91 14.36 10.68
N THR A 111 15.62 13.33 9.88
CA THR A 111 15.72 13.38 8.43
C THR A 111 14.56 14.22 7.90
N ASP A 112 14.69 14.70 6.67
CA ASP A 112 13.63 15.41 5.96
C ASP A 112 12.27 14.68 6.02
N THR A 113 12.31 13.35 6.00
CA THR A 113 11.15 12.46 6.12
C THR A 113 10.42 12.59 7.46
N SER A 114 11.12 12.89 8.56
CA SER A 114 10.48 13.07 9.87
C SER A 114 9.69 14.37 9.97
N ALA A 115 10.18 15.45 9.34
CA ALA A 115 9.45 16.70 9.18
C ALA A 115 8.19 16.51 8.33
N GLU A 116 8.32 15.77 7.23
CA GLU A 116 7.20 15.41 6.38
C GLU A 116 6.12 14.61 7.12
N ALA A 117 6.49 13.56 7.85
CA ALA A 117 5.57 12.77 8.64
C ALA A 117 4.86 13.60 9.73
N LYS A 118 5.61 14.45 10.45
CA LYS A 118 5.05 15.34 11.48
C LYS A 118 4.06 16.34 10.89
N ALA A 119 4.35 16.90 9.72
CA ALA A 119 3.44 17.81 9.03
C ALA A 119 2.15 17.11 8.58
N VAL A 120 2.24 15.88 8.05
CA VAL A 120 1.05 15.10 7.66
C VAL A 120 0.17 14.80 8.86
N GLY A 121 0.76 14.30 9.96
CA GLY A 121 0.03 14.04 11.20
C GLY A 121 -0.61 15.31 11.79
N TYR A 122 0.08 16.45 11.71
CA TYR A 122 -0.46 17.73 12.16
C TYR A 122 -1.66 18.19 11.34
N VAL A 123 -1.61 18.08 9.99
CA VAL A 123 -2.75 18.42 9.13
C VAL A 123 -3.94 17.50 9.42
N GLN A 124 -3.70 16.20 9.61
CA GLN A 124 -4.76 15.26 9.99
C GLN A 124 -5.42 15.66 11.32
N ALA A 125 -4.62 15.85 12.37
CA ALA A 125 -5.11 16.25 13.68
C ALA A 125 -5.88 17.58 13.63
N TRP A 126 -5.44 18.53 12.81
CA TRP A 126 -6.11 19.81 12.61
C TRP A 126 -7.44 19.69 11.86
N LEU A 127 -7.55 18.81 10.87
CA LEU A 127 -8.79 18.57 10.14
C LEU A 127 -9.83 17.79 10.97
N GLU A 128 -9.38 16.86 11.81
CA GLU A 128 -10.24 16.06 12.68
C GLU A 128 -10.69 16.82 13.94
N ALA A 129 -9.95 17.83 14.37
CA ALA A 129 -10.23 18.57 15.60
C ALA A 129 -11.60 19.27 15.57
N THR A 130 -12.36 19.09 16.65
CA THR A 130 -13.60 19.81 16.94
C THR A 130 -13.48 20.61 18.23
N ASN A 131 -14.44 21.49 18.48
CA ASN A 131 -14.52 22.29 19.71
C ASN A 131 -14.62 21.43 20.99
N THR A 132 -15.04 20.17 20.88
CA THR A 132 -15.10 19.22 22.01
C THR A 132 -14.02 18.15 21.96
N GLU A 133 -13.45 17.85 20.78
CA GLU A 133 -12.47 16.78 20.59
C GLU A 133 -11.26 17.29 19.82
N HIS A 134 -10.20 17.68 20.54
CA HIS A 134 -8.97 18.22 19.94
C HIS A 134 -7.68 17.78 20.64
N ALA A 135 -7.74 16.78 21.53
CA ALA A 135 -6.59 16.29 22.27
C ALA A 135 -5.40 15.86 21.37
N THR A 136 -5.68 15.31 20.18
CA THR A 136 -4.63 14.98 19.20
C THR A 136 -3.96 16.23 18.64
N LEU A 137 -4.74 17.29 18.35
CA LEU A 137 -4.20 18.58 17.90
C LEU A 137 -3.35 19.25 18.99
N ASP A 138 -3.77 19.12 20.25
CA ASP A 138 -3.06 19.68 21.41
C ASP A 138 -1.65 19.10 21.60
N THR A 139 -1.37 17.90 21.06
CA THR A 139 0.00 17.35 21.04
C THR A 139 0.95 18.14 20.15
N TYR A 140 0.43 18.93 19.21
CA TYR A 140 1.20 19.77 18.31
C TYR A 140 1.16 21.24 18.73
N VAL A 141 -0.04 21.77 18.97
CA VAL A 141 -0.26 23.17 19.34
C VAL A 141 -1.56 23.33 20.10
N THR A 142 -1.57 24.24 21.07
CA THR A 142 -2.79 24.67 21.76
C THR A 142 -3.35 25.92 21.08
N VAL A 143 -4.50 25.78 20.41
CA VAL A 143 -5.21 26.88 19.74
C VAL A 143 -6.73 26.73 19.93
N PRO A 144 -7.50 27.83 19.79
CA PRO A 144 -8.96 27.71 19.74
C PRO A 144 -9.42 26.86 18.55
N VAL A 145 -10.26 25.87 18.80
CA VAL A 145 -10.91 25.05 17.77
C VAL A 145 -12.39 25.39 17.70
N ASN A 146 -12.84 25.85 16.53
CA ASN A 146 -14.23 26.31 16.33
C ASN A 146 -15.08 25.32 15.53
N SER A 147 -14.49 24.23 15.00
CA SER A 147 -15.23 23.27 14.19
C SER A 147 -16.22 22.49 15.05
N GLN A 148 -17.45 22.29 14.56
CA GLN A 148 -18.47 21.48 15.22
C GLN A 148 -18.40 20.00 14.83
N ALA A 149 -17.76 19.70 13.70
CA ALA A 149 -17.65 18.36 13.14
C ALA A 149 -16.27 18.17 12.51
N PRO A 150 -15.73 16.94 12.50
CA PRO A 150 -14.45 16.66 11.86
C PRO A 150 -14.57 16.83 10.34
N THR A 151 -13.50 17.32 9.72
CA THR A 151 -13.36 17.36 8.26
C THR A 151 -12.84 16.01 7.77
N GLU A 152 -13.68 15.23 7.11
CA GLU A 152 -13.29 13.94 6.54
C GLU A 152 -12.21 14.12 5.46
N ALA A 153 -11.04 13.51 5.67
CA ALA A 153 -9.92 13.51 4.75
C ALA A 153 -9.39 12.10 4.49
N ARG A 154 -8.81 11.88 3.30
CA ARG A 154 -8.14 10.62 2.93
C ARG A 154 -6.91 10.88 2.07
N GLY A 155 -5.95 9.95 2.11
CA GLY A 155 -4.75 10.02 1.27
C GLY A 155 -3.84 11.22 1.56
N LEU A 156 -3.87 11.73 2.81
CA LEU A 156 -2.97 12.78 3.27
C LEU A 156 -1.51 12.29 3.17
N ARG A 157 -0.66 13.10 2.54
CA ARG A 157 0.76 12.81 2.34
C ARG A 157 1.56 14.09 2.15
N ALA A 158 2.85 14.05 2.47
CA ALA A 158 3.76 15.12 2.12
C ALA A 158 4.01 15.14 0.60
N ALA A 159 4.18 16.33 0.06
CA ALA A 159 4.43 16.60 -1.36
C ALA A 159 5.66 17.50 -1.51
N GLY A 160 6.68 17.20 -0.71
CA GLY A 160 7.96 17.89 -0.65
C GLY A 160 8.01 19.02 0.38
N PHE A 161 9.22 19.51 0.59
CA PHE A 161 9.53 20.54 1.58
C PHE A 161 10.60 21.51 1.07
N THR A 162 10.77 22.62 1.76
CA THR A 162 11.89 23.54 1.60
C THR A 162 12.49 23.84 2.97
N LYS A 163 13.81 24.07 3.02
CA LYS A 163 14.52 24.45 4.24
C LYS A 163 15.07 25.87 4.13
N SER A 164 14.96 26.62 5.21
CA SER A 164 15.57 27.95 5.34
C SER A 164 15.99 28.17 6.80
N GLY A 165 17.30 28.08 7.08
CA GLY A 165 17.81 28.13 8.45
C GLY A 165 17.26 26.99 9.30
N ASP A 166 16.66 27.33 10.44
CA ASP A 166 16.03 26.40 11.37
C ASP A 166 14.56 26.07 11.00
N LEU A 167 14.06 26.58 9.87
CA LEU A 167 12.69 26.35 9.42
C LEU A 167 12.62 25.30 8.31
N VAL A 168 11.63 24.41 8.44
CA VAL A 168 11.25 23.44 7.41
C VAL A 168 9.81 23.72 7.02
N THR A 169 9.57 24.06 5.76
CA THR A 169 8.24 24.28 5.22
C THR A 169 7.83 23.07 4.41
N VAL A 170 6.83 22.34 4.88
CA VAL A 170 6.32 21.12 4.24
C VAL A 170 5.02 21.42 3.51
N ARG A 171 4.88 20.91 2.29
CA ARG A 171 3.61 20.88 1.56
C ARG A 171 2.91 19.54 1.82
N VAL A 172 1.64 19.59 2.18
CA VAL A 172 0.80 18.41 2.44
C VAL A 172 -0.38 18.44 1.47
N THR A 173 -0.74 17.28 0.92
CA THR A 173 -1.91 17.13 0.05
C THR A 173 -2.74 15.92 0.43
N GLY A 174 -4.06 15.99 0.23
CA GLY A 174 -4.99 14.87 0.37
C GLY A 174 -6.37 15.25 -0.15
N ASP A 175 -7.27 14.29 -0.19
CA ASP A 175 -8.65 14.51 -0.58
C ASP A 175 -9.49 14.86 0.64
N VAL A 176 -10.29 15.91 0.54
CA VAL A 176 -11.26 16.32 1.56
C VAL A 176 -12.67 16.13 1.03
N LYS A 177 -13.52 15.50 1.83
CA LYS A 177 -14.93 15.36 1.50
C LYS A 177 -15.59 16.73 1.58
N THR A 178 -16.02 17.23 0.44
CA THR A 178 -16.67 18.53 0.29
C THR A 178 -18.11 18.31 -0.09
N THR A 179 -19.02 18.82 0.74
CA THR A 179 -20.44 18.87 0.43
C THR A 179 -20.74 20.20 -0.24
N VAL A 180 -21.21 20.15 -1.49
CA VAL A 180 -21.68 21.33 -2.21
C VAL A 180 -23.20 21.37 -2.14
N ALA A 181 -23.74 22.53 -1.75
CA ALA A 181 -25.16 22.78 -1.84
C ALA A 181 -25.59 22.71 -3.32
N SER A 182 -26.74 22.09 -3.56
CA SER A 182 -27.30 22.04 -4.90
C SER A 182 -27.79 23.43 -5.30
N ALA A 183 -27.43 23.87 -6.51
CA ALA A 183 -27.91 25.13 -7.08
C ALA A 183 -29.39 25.06 -7.51
N VAL A 184 -29.95 23.84 -7.56
CA VAL A 184 -31.35 23.57 -7.88
C VAL A 184 -32.13 23.38 -6.58
N GLN A 185 -33.20 24.15 -6.41
CA GLN A 185 -34.08 24.06 -5.25
C GLN A 185 -34.75 22.68 -5.20
N GLY A 186 -34.62 21.98 -4.08
CA GLY A 186 -35.19 20.65 -3.86
C GLY A 186 -34.28 19.48 -4.24
N GLU A 187 -33.08 19.73 -4.77
CA GLU A 187 -32.05 18.69 -4.89
C GLU A 187 -31.21 18.58 -3.60
N GLU A 188 -30.96 17.34 -3.20
CA GLU A 188 -30.07 17.04 -2.07
C GLU A 188 -28.63 17.50 -2.33
N PRO A 189 -27.89 17.96 -1.30
CA PRO A 189 -26.48 18.30 -1.43
C PRO A 189 -25.65 17.12 -1.92
N LYS A 190 -24.68 17.39 -2.79
CA LYS A 190 -23.79 16.36 -3.33
C LYS A 190 -22.44 16.42 -2.61
N SER A 191 -21.97 15.26 -2.16
CA SER A 191 -20.65 15.10 -1.58
C SER A 191 -19.66 14.61 -2.62
N MET A 192 -18.48 15.20 -2.66
CA MET A 192 -17.38 14.77 -3.53
C MET A 192 -16.04 14.87 -2.79
N TRP A 193 -15.09 14.04 -3.20
CA TRP A 193 -13.72 14.11 -2.71
C TRP A 193 -12.94 15.11 -3.55
N VAL A 194 -12.44 16.17 -2.92
CA VAL A 194 -11.70 17.24 -3.60
C VAL A 194 -10.28 17.29 -3.07
N GLN A 195 -9.29 17.21 -3.95
CA GLN A 195 -7.90 17.35 -3.55
C GLN A 195 -7.62 18.76 -3.03
N ARG A 196 -7.02 18.85 -1.85
CA ARG A 196 -6.60 20.09 -1.19
C ARG A 196 -5.11 20.03 -0.88
N TRP A 197 -4.55 21.21 -0.65
CA TRP A 197 -3.14 21.41 -0.37
C TRP A 197 -2.98 22.38 0.79
N TRP A 198 -2.02 22.08 1.65
CA TRP A 198 -1.65 22.91 2.79
C TRP A 198 -0.15 23.07 2.89
N GLN A 199 0.26 24.18 3.48
CA GLN A 199 1.61 24.42 3.94
C GLN A 199 1.65 24.31 5.46
N VAL A 200 2.64 23.57 5.97
CA VAL A 200 2.97 23.49 7.40
C VAL A 200 4.39 24.00 7.58
N VAL A 201 4.58 24.92 8.52
CA VAL A 201 5.90 25.42 8.89
C VAL A 201 6.31 24.80 10.21
N LEU A 202 7.45 24.11 10.20
CA LEU A 202 8.09 23.53 11.36
C LEU A 202 9.38 24.27 11.68
N ARG A 203 9.73 24.35 12.96
CA ARG A 203 11.05 24.75 13.42
C ARG A 203 11.78 23.50 13.89
N THR A 204 13.06 23.40 13.52
CA THR A 204 13.97 22.36 13.99
C THR A 204 14.91 22.98 15.01
N ASP A 205 14.90 22.45 16.22
CA ASP A 205 15.95 22.73 17.18
C ASP A 205 17.21 21.98 16.76
N THR A 206 18.25 22.71 16.35
CA THR A 206 19.51 22.12 15.85
C THR A 206 20.33 21.44 16.93
N SER A 207 20.04 21.69 18.21
CA SER A 207 20.75 21.08 19.34
C SER A 207 20.14 19.75 19.79
N SER A 208 18.80 19.66 19.80
CA SER A 208 18.08 18.44 20.19
C SER A 208 17.54 17.63 19.01
N GLY A 209 17.59 18.18 17.80
CA GLY A 209 16.92 17.64 16.62
C GLY A 209 15.39 17.85 16.63
N THR A 210 14.79 18.32 17.72
CA THR A 210 13.33 18.33 17.90
C THR A 210 12.61 19.23 16.90
N LEU A 211 11.47 18.76 16.39
CA LEU A 211 10.58 19.54 15.53
C LEU A 211 9.40 20.13 16.32
N SER A 212 9.11 21.42 16.14
CA SER A 212 7.90 22.08 16.65
C SER A 212 7.13 22.77 15.51
N VAL A 213 5.80 22.87 15.63
CA VAL A 213 5.00 23.61 14.64
C VAL A 213 5.11 25.11 14.92
N VAL A 214 5.20 25.93 13.88
CA VAL A 214 5.34 27.40 14.00
C VAL A 214 3.97 28.10 13.86
N GLY A 215 2.99 27.44 13.25
CA GLY A 215 1.64 27.96 13.09
C GLY A 215 0.68 26.92 12.52
N LEU A 216 -0.58 27.30 12.34
CA LEU A 216 -1.62 26.44 11.79
C LEU A 216 -1.35 26.08 10.33
N PRO A 217 -1.87 24.93 9.84
CA PRO A 217 -1.82 24.60 8.42
C PRO A 217 -2.49 25.69 7.58
N ALA A 218 -1.78 26.18 6.56
CA ALA A 218 -2.29 27.21 5.65
C ALA A 218 -2.73 26.57 4.33
N PRO A 219 -3.99 26.70 3.89
CA PRO A 219 -4.39 26.25 2.56
C PRO A 219 -3.59 26.96 1.46
N ILE A 220 -3.11 26.21 0.47
CA ILE A 220 -2.39 26.73 -0.69
C ILE A 220 -2.99 26.21 -1.98
N ALA A 221 -2.66 26.84 -3.11
CA ALA A 221 -2.97 26.29 -4.42
C ALA A 221 -2.19 25.00 -4.67
N ALA A 222 -2.76 24.10 -5.49
CA ALA A 222 -2.00 22.95 -5.99
C ALA A 222 -0.76 23.45 -6.77
N PRO A 223 0.40 22.79 -6.64
CA PRO A 223 1.54 23.07 -7.50
C PRO A 223 1.14 22.98 -8.97
N GLY A 224 1.63 23.91 -9.78
CA GLY A 224 1.40 23.88 -11.22
C GLY A 224 1.97 22.59 -11.82
N ALA A 225 1.22 22.00 -12.76
CA ALA A 225 1.75 20.93 -13.59
C ALA A 225 2.70 21.53 -14.63
N VAL A 226 3.86 20.91 -14.83
CA VAL A 226 4.70 21.19 -16.00
C VAL A 226 4.10 20.39 -17.17
N ALA A 227 3.94 21.03 -18.32
CA ALA A 227 3.47 20.34 -19.51
C ALA A 227 4.46 19.23 -19.88
N ALA A 228 3.96 18.10 -20.38
CA ALA A 228 4.78 17.00 -20.87
C ALA A 228 5.32 17.30 -22.28
N ASP A 229 5.90 18.49 -22.49
CA ASP A 229 6.49 18.90 -23.77
C ASP A 229 7.89 18.33 -24.00
N THR A 230 8.41 17.56 -23.04
CA THR A 230 9.68 16.86 -23.14
C THR A 230 9.59 15.67 -24.09
N THR A 231 10.40 15.67 -25.15
CA THR A 231 10.47 14.57 -26.12
C THR A 231 11.58 13.59 -25.75
N PHE A 232 11.30 12.29 -25.81
CA PHE A 232 12.31 11.26 -25.55
C PHE A 232 13.25 11.06 -26.73
N GLU A 233 14.56 10.96 -26.48
CA GLU A 233 15.59 10.82 -27.52
C GLU A 233 15.91 9.35 -27.84
N TYR A 234 14.90 8.57 -28.27
CA TYR A 234 15.07 7.17 -28.70
C TYR A 234 14.52 6.98 -30.11
N PRO A 235 15.20 7.48 -31.15
CA PRO A 235 14.62 7.58 -32.50
C PRO A 235 14.57 6.24 -33.26
N LYS A 236 15.30 5.22 -32.82
CA LYS A 236 15.45 3.96 -33.59
C LYS A 236 14.56 2.86 -33.03
N GLN A 237 13.56 2.43 -33.79
CA GLN A 237 12.79 1.23 -33.44
C GLN A 237 13.67 -0.03 -33.57
N VAL A 238 13.72 -0.84 -32.52
CA VAL A 238 14.49 -2.09 -32.52
C VAL A 238 13.65 -3.22 -33.13
N GLY A 239 14.00 -3.59 -34.36
CA GLY A 239 13.39 -4.69 -35.11
C GLY A 239 14.11 -6.04 -34.99
N ASP A 240 15.34 -6.06 -34.47
CA ASP A 240 16.13 -7.28 -34.33
C ASP A 240 15.48 -8.25 -33.29
N PRO A 241 15.13 -9.49 -33.68
CA PRO A 241 14.44 -10.41 -32.79
C PRO A 241 15.27 -10.83 -31.56
N ALA A 242 16.60 -10.95 -31.70
CA ALA A 242 17.45 -11.37 -30.59
C ALA A 242 17.61 -10.24 -29.56
N ALA A 243 17.75 -8.99 -30.02
CA ALA A 243 17.74 -7.82 -29.15
C ALA A 243 16.41 -7.68 -28.40
N ARG A 244 15.27 -7.86 -29.09
CA ARG A 244 13.94 -7.86 -28.45
C ARG A 244 13.77 -9.01 -27.44
N ALA A 245 14.23 -10.21 -27.77
CA ALA A 245 14.19 -11.36 -26.89
C ALA A 245 15.00 -11.12 -25.61
N ALA A 246 16.21 -10.57 -25.72
CA ALA A 246 17.05 -10.26 -24.55
C ALA A 246 16.33 -9.32 -23.56
N VAL A 247 15.66 -8.27 -24.06
CA VAL A 247 14.87 -7.34 -23.22
C VAL A 247 13.64 -8.04 -22.63
N GLN A 248 12.92 -8.83 -23.43
CA GLN A 248 11.74 -9.57 -22.99
C GLN A 248 12.09 -10.57 -21.88
N GLU A 249 13.13 -11.37 -22.06
CA GLU A 249 13.54 -12.40 -21.11
C GLU A 249 14.08 -11.79 -19.82
N PHE A 250 14.86 -10.70 -19.91
CA PHE A 250 15.26 -9.93 -18.73
C PHE A 250 14.04 -9.44 -17.94
N LEU A 251 13.08 -8.76 -18.58
CA LEU A 251 11.92 -8.20 -17.88
C LEU A 251 10.98 -9.29 -17.33
N THR A 252 10.88 -10.43 -18.02
CA THR A 252 10.16 -11.61 -17.50
C THR A 252 10.83 -12.19 -16.25
N ALA A 253 12.16 -12.35 -16.24
CA ALA A 253 12.88 -12.80 -15.04
C ALA A 253 12.81 -11.77 -13.90
N TYR A 254 12.92 -10.47 -14.25
CA TYR A 254 12.92 -9.38 -13.28
C TYR A 254 11.57 -9.16 -12.59
N LEU A 255 10.45 -9.28 -13.32
CA LEU A 255 9.11 -8.89 -12.85
C LEU A 255 8.12 -10.04 -12.65
N ALA A 256 8.29 -11.15 -13.38
CA ALA A 256 7.42 -12.32 -13.26
C ALA A 256 8.09 -13.51 -12.54
N GLY A 257 9.35 -13.36 -12.12
CA GLY A 257 10.10 -14.40 -11.42
C GLY A 257 10.33 -15.67 -12.24
N SER A 258 10.16 -15.58 -13.56
CA SER A 258 10.36 -16.71 -14.48
C SER A 258 11.73 -16.60 -15.14
N GLY A 259 12.66 -17.44 -14.71
CA GLY A 259 14.07 -17.38 -15.11
C GLY A 259 14.94 -16.70 -14.05
N GLU A 260 16.25 -16.66 -14.32
CA GLU A 260 17.24 -16.07 -13.42
C GLU A 260 17.76 -14.76 -14.02
N VAL A 261 17.62 -13.65 -13.29
CA VAL A 261 17.97 -12.30 -13.79
C VAL A 261 19.44 -12.23 -14.19
N SER A 262 20.33 -12.90 -13.44
CA SER A 262 21.77 -12.88 -13.70
C SER A 262 22.18 -13.46 -15.06
N ARG A 263 21.28 -14.16 -15.77
CA ARG A 263 21.53 -14.68 -17.12
C ARG A 263 21.45 -13.59 -18.20
N TYR A 264 20.69 -12.54 -17.91
CA TYR A 264 20.36 -11.48 -18.86
C TYR A 264 21.05 -10.16 -18.54
N THR A 265 21.83 -10.09 -17.46
CA THR A 265 22.55 -8.90 -17.03
C THR A 265 24.04 -9.00 -17.30
N ALA A 266 24.66 -7.84 -17.54
CA ALA A 266 26.09 -7.70 -17.72
C ALA A 266 26.86 -8.16 -16.45
N PRO A 267 28.09 -8.70 -16.59
CA PRO A 267 28.92 -9.06 -15.43
C PRO A 267 29.08 -7.89 -14.45
N GLY A 268 28.97 -8.19 -13.16
CA GLY A 268 29.06 -7.17 -12.10
C GLY A 268 27.79 -6.34 -11.90
N SER A 269 26.70 -6.65 -12.63
CA SER A 269 25.40 -6.04 -12.37
C SER A 269 24.88 -6.39 -10.97
N THR A 270 24.30 -5.40 -10.30
CA THR A 270 23.66 -5.55 -8.98
C THR A 270 22.13 -5.66 -9.09
N ILE A 271 21.59 -5.82 -10.31
CA ILE A 271 20.15 -5.92 -10.53
C ILE A 271 19.66 -7.28 -9.99
N ALA A 272 18.75 -7.23 -9.03
CA ALA A 272 18.06 -8.40 -8.49
C ALA A 272 16.61 -8.44 -8.98
N ALA A 273 16.01 -9.63 -9.06
CA ALA A 273 14.59 -9.78 -9.36
C ALA A 273 13.72 -9.10 -8.29
N VAL A 274 12.56 -8.58 -8.70
CA VAL A 274 11.55 -8.09 -7.75
C VAL A 274 10.91 -9.29 -7.05
N SER A 275 10.98 -9.32 -5.72
CA SER A 275 10.52 -10.46 -4.92
C SER A 275 9.58 -10.01 -3.78
N PRO A 276 8.42 -10.66 -3.61
CA PRO A 276 7.84 -11.70 -4.49
C PRO A 276 7.49 -11.12 -5.87
N ALA A 277 7.45 -11.97 -6.90
CA ALA A 277 7.14 -11.54 -8.27
C ALA A 277 5.75 -10.85 -8.32
N PRO A 278 5.68 -9.55 -8.68
CA PRO A 278 4.43 -8.79 -8.61
C PRO A 278 3.50 -9.05 -9.80
N TYR A 279 4.00 -9.64 -10.90
CA TYR A 279 3.24 -9.88 -12.11
C TYR A 279 3.29 -11.35 -12.52
N SER A 280 2.20 -11.81 -13.12
CA SER A 280 2.07 -13.17 -13.67
C SER A 280 2.59 -13.27 -15.11
N LYS A 281 2.61 -12.16 -15.84
CA LYS A 281 3.09 -12.10 -17.23
C LYS A 281 3.62 -10.72 -17.58
N VAL A 282 4.65 -10.71 -18.44
CA VAL A 282 5.29 -9.52 -18.99
C VAL A 282 5.34 -9.65 -20.51
N LEU A 283 4.98 -8.59 -21.25
CA LEU A 283 5.07 -8.56 -22.70
C LEU A 283 5.65 -7.22 -23.19
N VAL A 284 6.74 -7.26 -23.94
CA VAL A 284 7.33 -6.08 -24.59
C VAL A 284 6.47 -5.66 -25.78
N GLN A 285 5.80 -4.51 -25.66
CA GLN A 285 4.97 -3.92 -26.71
C GLN A 285 5.82 -3.12 -27.69
N SER A 286 6.67 -2.23 -27.19
CA SER A 286 7.55 -1.39 -28.01
C SER A 286 8.98 -1.39 -27.47
N LEU A 287 9.95 -1.20 -28.36
CA LEU A 287 11.36 -1.10 -28.03
C LEU A 287 12.02 -0.10 -28.98
N ASN A 288 12.44 1.03 -28.45
CA ASN A 288 13.16 2.07 -29.18
C ASN A 288 14.53 2.30 -28.53
N ALA A 289 15.51 2.71 -29.31
CA ALA A 289 16.89 2.84 -28.89
C ALA A 289 17.50 4.18 -29.32
N THR A 290 18.54 4.60 -28.60
CA THR A 290 19.38 5.74 -29.00
C THR A 290 20.24 5.42 -30.22
N ASP A 291 20.65 4.15 -30.37
CA ASP A 291 21.49 3.69 -31.47
C ASP A 291 21.05 2.29 -31.98
N GLU A 292 21.66 1.80 -33.07
CA GLU A 292 21.28 0.56 -33.74
C GLU A 292 21.57 -0.66 -32.86
N MET A 293 20.53 -1.43 -32.57
CA MET A 293 20.64 -2.75 -31.95
C MET A 293 20.35 -3.84 -32.98
N SER A 294 21.40 -4.52 -33.44
CA SER A 294 21.33 -5.63 -34.40
C SER A 294 22.39 -6.69 -34.04
N ALA A 295 22.29 -7.88 -34.63
CA ALA A 295 23.33 -8.90 -34.51
C ALA A 295 24.73 -8.38 -34.91
N LYS A 296 24.80 -7.47 -35.88
CA LYS A 296 26.07 -6.85 -36.33
C LYS A 296 26.67 -5.96 -35.24
N THR A 297 25.86 -5.13 -34.59
CA THR A 297 26.36 -4.27 -33.50
C THR A 297 26.64 -5.08 -32.23
N ALA A 298 25.87 -6.14 -31.97
CA ALA A 298 26.12 -7.07 -30.87
C ALA A 298 27.47 -7.82 -30.99
N GLY A 299 27.99 -8.03 -32.21
CA GLY A 299 29.30 -8.66 -32.43
C GLY A 299 30.50 -7.80 -32.03
N LYS A 300 30.30 -6.51 -31.72
CA LYS A 300 31.33 -5.62 -31.20
C LYS A 300 31.20 -5.52 -29.69
N ASP A 301 31.93 -6.34 -28.95
CA ASP A 301 31.87 -6.38 -27.48
C ASP A 301 32.06 -4.99 -26.85
N GLY A 302 31.29 -4.72 -25.79
CA GLY A 302 31.32 -3.45 -25.05
C GLY A 302 30.55 -2.31 -25.70
N THR A 303 29.79 -2.55 -26.79
CA THR A 303 28.89 -1.54 -27.36
C THR A 303 27.73 -1.30 -26.40
N GLU A 304 27.50 -0.05 -26.03
CA GLU A 304 26.41 0.35 -25.14
C GLU A 304 25.33 1.13 -25.88
N VAL A 305 24.07 0.78 -25.64
CA VAL A 305 22.90 1.43 -26.25
C VAL A 305 21.82 1.60 -25.20
N GLN A 306 21.22 2.78 -25.11
CA GLN A 306 20.10 3.02 -24.21
C GLN A 306 18.78 2.76 -24.92
N VAL A 307 17.84 2.14 -24.23
CA VAL A 307 16.54 1.76 -24.77
C VAL A 307 15.39 2.26 -23.92
N LEU A 308 14.34 2.67 -24.62
CA LEU A 308 13.00 2.93 -24.10
C LEU A 308 12.12 1.71 -24.43
N VAL A 309 11.62 1.06 -23.39
CA VAL A 309 10.77 -0.13 -23.49
C VAL A 309 9.38 0.20 -22.97
N THR A 310 8.33 -0.06 -23.75
CA THR A 310 6.96 -0.13 -23.22
C THR A 310 6.56 -1.58 -23.05
N VAL A 311 6.14 -1.95 -21.83
CA VAL A 311 5.72 -3.30 -21.49
C VAL A 311 4.28 -3.35 -21.01
N GLN A 312 3.59 -4.45 -21.32
CA GLN A 312 2.36 -4.87 -20.64
C GLN A 312 2.73 -5.75 -19.45
N LEU A 313 2.08 -5.52 -18.32
CA LEU A 313 2.23 -6.24 -17.07
C LEU A 313 0.87 -6.76 -16.63
N ASP A 314 0.71 -8.08 -16.54
CA ASP A 314 -0.55 -8.71 -16.15
C ASP A 314 -0.45 -9.29 -14.74
N GLN A 315 -1.46 -9.01 -13.91
CA GLN A 315 -1.61 -9.56 -12.57
C GLN A 315 -3.07 -9.96 -12.33
N GLY A 316 -3.36 -11.26 -12.38
CA GLY A 316 -4.73 -11.76 -12.30
C GLY A 316 -5.59 -11.22 -13.44
N ALA A 317 -6.69 -10.54 -13.10
CA ALA A 317 -7.58 -9.90 -14.08
C ALA A 317 -7.13 -8.48 -14.48
N SER A 318 -6.07 -7.94 -13.86
CA SER A 318 -5.58 -6.59 -14.12
C SER A 318 -4.44 -6.60 -15.12
N SER A 319 -4.45 -5.64 -16.05
CA SER A 319 -3.36 -5.40 -17.00
C SER A 319 -3.01 -3.92 -17.01
N GLN A 320 -1.72 -3.60 -16.97
CA GLN A 320 -1.21 -2.24 -16.96
C GLN A 320 -0.02 -2.11 -17.91
N THR A 321 0.25 -0.88 -18.38
CA THR A 321 1.47 -0.57 -19.11
C THR A 321 2.51 0.06 -18.18
N SER A 322 3.77 -0.23 -18.46
CA SER A 322 4.91 0.40 -17.78
C SER A 322 6.00 0.73 -18.79
N THR A 323 6.86 1.67 -18.39
CA THR A 323 7.98 2.13 -19.20
C THR A 323 9.28 1.88 -18.47
N TYR A 324 10.25 1.29 -19.16
CA TYR A 324 11.61 1.09 -18.66
C TYR A 324 12.61 1.81 -19.54
N PHE A 325 13.60 2.44 -18.90
CA PHE A 325 14.81 2.93 -19.53
C PHE A 325 15.93 1.98 -19.13
N LEU A 326 16.59 1.36 -20.10
CA LEU A 326 17.66 0.40 -19.83
C LEU A 326 18.91 0.79 -20.61
N THR A 327 20.08 0.60 -20.02
CA THR A 327 21.32 0.55 -20.78
C THR A 327 21.65 -0.89 -21.10
N MET A 328 21.76 -1.19 -22.40
CA MET A 328 22.13 -2.49 -22.95
C MET A 328 23.62 -2.50 -23.30
N ALA A 329 24.31 -3.61 -23.06
CA ALA A 329 25.71 -3.82 -23.46
C ALA A 329 25.85 -5.09 -24.31
N SER A 330 26.66 -5.04 -25.36
CA SER A 330 26.97 -6.21 -26.16
C SER A 330 28.14 -7.03 -25.60
N ARG A 331 28.04 -8.35 -25.67
CA ARG A 331 29.14 -9.26 -25.30
C ARG A 331 28.95 -10.62 -25.97
N ALA A 332 30.00 -11.13 -26.61
CA ALA A 332 30.00 -12.41 -27.31
C ALA A 332 28.81 -12.55 -28.28
N GLY A 333 28.46 -11.47 -28.99
CA GLY A 333 27.37 -11.46 -29.96
C GLY A 333 25.95 -11.38 -29.38
N ARG A 334 25.79 -11.19 -28.05
CA ARG A 334 24.48 -11.05 -27.41
C ARG A 334 24.35 -9.71 -26.69
N TRP A 335 23.11 -9.25 -26.53
CA TRP A 335 22.77 -8.08 -25.73
C TRP A 335 22.47 -8.51 -24.29
N GLU A 336 23.00 -7.76 -23.34
CA GLU A 336 22.81 -7.93 -21.90
C GLU A 336 22.37 -6.60 -21.28
N VAL A 337 21.59 -6.64 -20.22
CA VAL A 337 21.19 -5.44 -19.48
C VAL A 337 22.30 -5.02 -18.51
N LYS A 338 22.82 -3.82 -18.69
CA LYS A 338 23.84 -3.23 -17.82
C LYS A 338 23.19 -2.50 -16.63
N SER A 339 22.16 -1.68 -16.88
CA SER A 339 21.45 -0.92 -15.84
C SER A 339 19.97 -0.72 -16.18
N ILE A 340 19.16 -0.52 -15.13
CA ILE A 340 17.85 0.13 -15.21
C ILE A 340 18.08 1.60 -14.87
N ASP A 341 17.80 2.48 -15.81
CA ASP A 341 18.14 3.89 -15.72
C ASP A 341 17.06 4.68 -14.99
N ALA A 342 17.44 5.50 -14.01
CA ALA A 342 16.52 6.30 -13.22
C ALA A 342 15.97 7.53 -13.98
N THR A 343 16.66 7.93 -15.06
CA THR A 343 16.30 9.10 -15.87
C THR A 343 16.34 8.77 -17.36
N PRO A 344 15.36 9.20 -18.15
CA PRO A 344 15.38 9.04 -19.59
C PRO A 344 16.36 9.99 -20.28
N LYS A 345 16.75 9.64 -21.51
CA LYS A 345 17.24 10.59 -22.50
C LYS A 345 16.10 11.47 -23.02
N ILE A 346 16.30 12.77 -22.96
CA ILE A 346 15.35 13.79 -23.40
C ILE A 346 16.08 14.81 -24.25
N SER A 347 15.40 15.35 -25.28
CA SER A 347 15.90 16.40 -26.17
C SER A 347 15.67 17.80 -25.63
#